data_AF-A0A933PTR8-F1
#
_entry.id   AF-A0A933PTR8-F1
#
_cell.length_a   1.000
_cell.length_b   1.000
_cell.length_c   1.000
_cell.angle_alpha   90.00
_cell.angle_beta   90.00
_cell.angle_gamma   90.00
#
_symmetry.space_group_name_H-M   'P 1'
#
loop_
_entity.id
_entity.type
_entity.pdbx_description
1 polymer ?
#
loop_
_entity_poly.entity_id
_entity_poly.type
_entity_poly.pdbx_seq_one_letter_code
_entity_poly.pdbx_strand_id
1 'polypeptide(L)' 'MEKDLDKQLELIKRGTVELIQLEELKKKLGRSIKTNKPLVIKAGFDPSAPDIHLGHTVLLRK' A
#
# COMPACT_ATOMS: atom_id res chain seq x y z
N MET A 1 18.28 4.09 6.88
CA MET A 1 17.11 4.78 6.28
C MET A 1 16.06 4.89 7.36
N GLU A 2 15.82 6.10 7.85
CA GLU A 2 14.79 6.36 8.85
C GLU A 2 13.42 6.15 8.21
N LYS A 3 12.62 5.24 8.77
CA LYS A 3 11.27 4.92 8.28
C LYS A 3 10.31 6.00 8.75
N ASP A 4 10.29 7.11 8.03
CA ASP A 4 9.43 8.26 8.32
C ASP A 4 7.97 7.96 7.94
N LEU A 5 7.05 8.18 8.89
CA LEU A 5 5.63 7.88 8.73
C LEU A 5 4.99 8.72 7.61
N ASP A 6 5.30 10.02 7.56
CA ASP A 6 4.67 10.96 6.66
C ASP A 6 5.10 10.71 5.22
N LYS A 7 6.39 10.43 4.99
CA LYS A 7 6.90 10.01 3.67
C LYS A 7 6.25 8.71 3.18
N GLN A 8 6.05 7.73 4.06
CA GLN A 8 5.37 6.48 3.68
C GLN A 8 3.91 6.73 3.31
N LEU A 9 3.20 7.57 4.07
CA LEU A 9 1.83 7.94 3.76
C LEU A 9 1.73 8.70 2.44
N GLU A 10 2.67 9.59 2.15
CA GLU A 10 2.72 10.31 0.87
C GLU A 10 2.85 9.35 -0.32
N LEU A 11 3.77 8.38 -0.24
CA LEU A 11 3.94 7.35 -1.26
C LEU A 11 2.68 6.49 -1.46
N ILE A 12 2.04 6.08 -0.36
CA ILE A 12 0.80 5.30 -0.40
C ILE A 12 -0.34 6.12 -1.00
N LYS A 13 -0.40 7.43 -0.78
CA LYS A 13 -1.44 8.31 -1.36
C LYS A 13 -1.24 8.61 -2.84
N ARG A 14 0.00 8.67 -3.33
CA ARG A 14 0.32 9.08 -4.71
C ARG A 14 -0.37 8.20 -5.77
N GLY A 15 -1.36 8.71 -6.50
CA GLY A 15 -2.08 7.94 -7.52
C GLY A 15 -3.09 6.94 -6.95
N THR A 16 -3.44 7.05 -5.68
CA THR A 16 -4.57 6.33 -5.07
C THR A 16 -5.84 7.17 -5.25
N VAL A 17 -6.90 6.55 -5.76
CA VAL A 17 -8.19 7.24 -5.98
C VAL A 17 -8.87 7.60 -4.66
N GLU A 18 -8.89 6.65 -3.71
CA GLU A 18 -9.58 6.83 -2.44
C GLU A 18 -8.86 6.06 -1.31
N LEU A 19 -8.92 6.61 -0.10
CA LEU A 19 -8.40 5.97 1.10
C LEU A 19 -9.44 6.02 2.22
N ILE A 20 -10.09 4.87 2.47
CA ILE A 20 -11.28 4.76 3.31
C ILE A 20 -10.97 4.93 4.81
N GLN A 21 -9.77 4.56 5.29
CA GLN A 21 -9.42 4.54 6.72
C GLN A 21 -8.01 5.08 7.03
N LEU A 22 -7.80 6.38 6.81
CA LEU A 22 -6.47 7.01 6.97
C LEU A 22 -5.88 6.85 8.38
N GLU A 23 -6.69 7.08 9.40
CA GLU A 23 -6.23 7.04 10.78
C GLU A 23 -5.87 5.63 11.24
N GLU A 24 -6.55 4.61 10.73
CA GLU A 24 -6.19 3.22 11.00
C GLU A 24 -4.88 2.83 10.29
N LEU A 25 -4.70 3.25 9.04
CA LEU A 25 -3.45 3.04 8.31
C LEU A 25 -2.26 3.70 9.03
N LYS A 26 -2.40 4.94 9.50
CA LYS A 26 -1.39 5.64 10.30
C LYS A 26 -0.99 4.84 11.53
N LYS A 27 -1.97 4.32 12.29
CA LYS A 27 -1.72 3.50 13.48
C LYS A 27 -0.97 2.21 13.13
N LYS A 28 -1.37 1.52 12.05
CA LYS A 28 -0.71 0.29 11.58
C LYS A 28 0.73 0.56 11.13
N LEU A 29 0.97 1.60 10.33
CA LEU A 29 2.30 2.01 9.90
C LEU A 29 3.19 2.39 11.08
N GLY A 30 2.69 3.21 12.01
CA GLY A 30 3.42 3.57 13.23
C GLY A 30 3.83 2.36 14.06
N ARG A 31 2.94 1.37 14.22
CA ARG A 31 3.29 0.09 14.87
C ARG A 31 4.34 -0.68 14.07
N SER A 32 4.22 -0.74 12.75
CA SER A 32 5.16 -1.44 11.87
C SER A 32 6.57 -0.85 11.99
N ILE A 33 6.68 0.48 11.99
CA ILE A 33 7.94 1.21 12.15
C ILE A 33 8.56 0.91 13.52
N LYS A 34 7.79 1.05 14.61
CA LYS A 34 8.28 0.82 15.99
C LYS A 34 8.73 -0.62 16.25
N THR A 35 8.02 -1.59 15.66
CA THR A 35 8.28 -3.02 15.91
C THR A 35 9.20 -3.64 14.86
N ASN A 36 9.54 -2.88 13.81
CA ASN A 36 10.23 -3.36 12.61
C ASN A 36 9.56 -4.59 11.96
N LYS A 37 8.26 -4.79 12.17
CA LYS A 37 7.46 -5.88 11.58
C LYS A 37 6.62 -5.32 10.43
N PRO A 38 6.78 -5.80 9.19
CA PRO A 38 6.04 -5.29 8.04
C PRO A 38 4.53 -5.58 8.17
N LEU A 39 3.72 -4.74 7.50
CA LEU A 39 2.29 -4.99 7.38
C LEU A 39 2.03 -6.10 6.36
N VAL A 40 0.99 -6.89 6.60
CA VAL A 40 0.47 -7.83 5.61
C VAL A 40 -0.50 -7.08 4.72
N ILE A 41 -0.19 -6.99 3.42
CA ILE A 41 -1.03 -6.36 2.42
C ILE A 41 -1.64 -7.46 1.56
N LYS A 42 -2.95 -7.34 1.30
CA LYS A 42 -3.68 -8.27 0.45
C LYS A 42 -4.12 -7.55 -0.83
N ALA A 43 -3.80 -8.14 -1.97
CA ALA A 43 -4.30 -7.74 -3.27
C ALA A 43 -4.85 -8.98 -3.99
N GLY A 44 -6.04 -8.86 -4.58
CA GLY A 44 -6.65 -9.93 -5.36
C GLY A 44 -6.46 -9.69 -6.86
N PHE A 45 -6.25 -10.77 -7.60
CA PHE A 45 -6.21 -10.77 -9.06
C PHE A 45 -7.23 -11.81 -9.56
N ASP A 46 -7.92 -11.49 -10.64
CA ASP A 46 -8.90 -12.39 -11.25
C ASP A 46 -8.16 -13.50 -12.04
N PRO A 47 -8.32 -14.79 -11.67
CA PRO A 47 -7.66 -15.88 -12.37
C PRO A 47 -8.33 -16.27 -13.70
N SER A 48 -9.51 -15.74 -14.02
CA SER A 48 -10.29 -16.12 -15.21
C SER A 48 -9.84 -15.41 -16.50
N ALA A 49 -9.14 -14.28 -16.38
CA ALA A 49 -8.67 -13.48 -17.51
C ALA A 49 -7.15 -13.62 -17.70
N PRO A 50 -6.67 -14.22 -18.82
CA PRO A 50 -5.25 -14.38 -19.08
C PRO A 50 -4.58 -13.11 -19.64
N ASP A 51 -5.36 -12.08 -20.01
CA ASP A 51 -4.83 -10.87 -20.64
C ASP A 51 -4.20 -9.93 -19.61
N ILE A 52 -2.86 -9.89 -19.60
CA ILE A 52 -2.07 -9.03 -18.71
C ILE A 52 -1.47 -7.89 -19.53
N HIS A 53 -2.01 -6.69 -19.33
CA HIS A 53 -1.47 -5.45 -19.89
C HIS A 53 -0.91 -4.49 -18.82
N LEU A 54 -0.34 -3.36 -19.26
CA LEU A 54 0.29 -2.36 -18.39
C LEU A 54 -0.61 -1.82 -17.27
N GLY A 55 -1.93 -1.79 -17.46
CA GLY A 55 -2.88 -1.42 -16.41
C GLY A 55 -2.74 -2.22 -15.10
N HIS A 56 -2.40 -3.51 -15.16
CA HIS A 56 -2.19 -4.34 -13.95
C HIS A 56 -0.98 -3.88 -13.13
N THR A 57 -0.01 -3.23 -13.78
CA THR A 57 1.18 -2.72 -13.09
C THR A 57 0.86 -1.55 -12.15
N VAL A 58 -0.26 -0.86 -12.34
CA VAL A 58 -0.67 0.25 -11.47
C VAL A 58 -0.82 -0.23 -10.02
N LEU A 59 -1.45 -1.40 -9.81
CA LEU A 59 -1.60 -1.99 -8.49
C LEU A 59 -0.28 -2.58 -7.96
N LEU A 60 0.55 -3.19 -8.82
CA LEU A 60 1.82 -3.81 -8.41
C LEU A 60 2.94 -2.83 -8.06
N ARG A 61 2.91 -1.60 -8.61
CA ARG A 61 3.92 -0.57 -8.34
C ARG A 61 3.65 0.25 -7.07
N LYS A 62 2.62 -0.12 -6.32
CA LYS A 62 2.30 0.47 -5.03
C LYS A 62 3.13 -0.13 -3.91
#